data_AF-A0AAE1C493-F1
#
_entry.id   AF-A0AAE1C493-F1
#
_cell.length_a   1.000
_cell.length_b   1.000
_cell.length_c   1.000
_cell.angle_alpha   90.00
_cell.angle_beta   90.00
_cell.angle_gamma   90.00
#
_symmetry.space_group_name_H-M   'P 1'
#
loop_
_entity.id
_entity.type
_entity.pdbx_description
1 polymer ?
#
loop_
_entity_poly.entity_id
_entity_poly.type
_entity_poly.pdbx_seq_one_letter_code
_entity_poly.pdbx_strand_id
1 'polypeptide(L)'
;MPEFDKSKAYSQQEKVFFDDGREVELLHYVYGKDNLEEIRGSPEKVLAAIDEFGRTKKYLMNVGEDKGKIVELGGYIGYSCLLFGNAVRKAGGKRYYSLERNPEFGAVISSLADLAGLSDVVKVIIGSSDASLKRLHDNGTLKHIDLMFLDHYKPAYKTDLKLCEELKLISPGSVLAADNVISPGNPSYLEYVRASPQQKKEWTQQANGQGAPDVRFQDKTVQQYANRGESTALNASLGTPGLVYDSKLVHSFEPTGDPDGIEISRCTGEE
;
A
#
# COMPACT_ATOMS: atom_id res chain seq x y z
N MET A 1 -9.24 -15.53 -19.01
CA MET A 1 -8.28 -14.75 -18.21
C MET A 1 -8.07 -13.42 -18.91
N PRO A 2 -7.92 -12.31 -18.19
CA PRO A 2 -7.54 -11.04 -18.83
C PRO A 2 -6.21 -11.23 -19.59
N GLU A 3 -6.01 -10.50 -20.67
CA GLU A 3 -4.80 -10.55 -21.50
C GLU A 3 -3.99 -9.27 -21.23
N PHE A 4 -2.69 -9.41 -20.93
CA PHE A 4 -1.82 -8.28 -20.62
C PHE A 4 -1.33 -7.59 -21.90
N ASP A 5 -1.47 -6.27 -21.96
CA ASP A 5 -1.00 -5.46 -23.06
C ASP A 5 0.53 -5.22 -22.94
N LYS A 6 1.31 -5.95 -23.76
CA LYS A 6 2.78 -5.87 -23.74
C LYS A 6 3.34 -4.48 -24.02
N SER A 7 2.58 -3.57 -24.64
CA SER A 7 3.04 -2.19 -24.86
C SER A 7 3.15 -1.40 -23.56
N LYS A 8 2.50 -1.86 -22.49
CA LYS A 8 2.53 -1.25 -21.16
C LYS A 8 3.65 -1.77 -20.27
N ALA A 9 4.32 -2.85 -20.68
CA ALA A 9 5.33 -3.53 -19.87
C ALA A 9 6.42 -2.56 -19.43
N TYR A 10 6.67 -2.51 -18.13
CA TYR A 10 7.82 -1.80 -17.59
C TYR A 10 9.12 -2.51 -18.00
N SER A 11 10.24 -1.80 -17.84
CA SER A 11 11.57 -2.39 -17.93
C SER A 11 11.70 -3.60 -17.00
N GLN A 12 12.55 -4.57 -17.35
CA GLN A 12 12.74 -5.76 -16.51
C GLN A 12 13.27 -5.39 -15.11
N GLN A 13 12.77 -6.09 -14.10
CA GLN A 13 13.19 -5.89 -12.72
C GLN A 13 14.68 -6.24 -12.55
N GLU A 14 15.44 -5.29 -12.03
CA GLU A 14 16.86 -5.42 -11.73
C GLU A 14 17.07 -6.09 -10.35
N LYS A 15 18.30 -6.52 -10.06
CA LYS A 15 18.64 -7.14 -8.76
C LYS A 15 18.43 -6.18 -7.58
N VAL A 16 18.78 -4.92 -7.75
CA VAL A 16 18.41 -3.81 -6.86
C VAL A 16 17.38 -3.01 -7.64
N PHE A 17 16.18 -2.87 -7.08
CA PHE A 17 15.03 -2.35 -7.82
C PHE A 17 14.26 -1.24 -7.10
N PHE A 18 14.77 -0.81 -5.94
CA PHE A 18 14.29 0.35 -5.17
C PHE A 18 15.42 0.84 -4.24
N ASP A 19 15.32 2.08 -3.76
CA ASP A 19 16.23 2.70 -2.79
C ASP A 19 17.70 2.61 -3.27
N ASP A 20 17.90 3.00 -4.53
CA ASP A 20 19.20 3.13 -5.19
C ASP A 20 19.39 4.50 -5.87
N GLY A 21 18.50 5.44 -5.54
CA GLY A 21 18.43 6.78 -6.11
C GLY A 21 17.49 6.93 -7.30
N ARG A 22 16.91 5.83 -7.82
CA ARG A 22 15.94 5.91 -8.94
C ARG A 22 14.70 6.73 -8.60
N GLU A 23 14.33 6.81 -7.33
CA GLU A 23 13.15 7.56 -6.87
C GLU A 23 13.36 9.07 -7.05
N VAL A 24 14.57 9.55 -6.76
CA VAL A 24 14.97 10.95 -7.01
C VAL A 24 15.22 11.18 -8.50
N GLU A 25 15.78 10.19 -9.21
CA GLU A 25 15.93 10.25 -10.68
C GLU A 25 14.58 10.39 -11.39
N LEU A 26 13.56 9.65 -10.95
CA LEU A 26 12.19 9.79 -11.43
C LEU A 26 11.68 11.22 -11.22
N LEU A 27 11.91 11.80 -10.05
CA LEU A 27 11.49 13.17 -9.76
C LEU A 27 12.16 14.15 -10.74
N HIS A 28 13.46 14.04 -10.96
CA HIS A 28 14.17 14.86 -11.94
C HIS A 28 13.68 14.63 -13.37
N TYR A 29 13.37 13.38 -13.73
CA TYR A 29 12.83 13.04 -15.04
C TYR A 29 11.48 13.72 -15.29
N VAL A 30 10.55 13.65 -14.34
CA VAL A 30 9.22 14.26 -14.47
C VAL A 30 9.32 15.79 -14.52
N TYR A 31 10.12 16.40 -13.62
CA TYR A 31 10.30 17.85 -13.59
C TYR A 31 11.16 18.40 -14.73
N GLY A 32 11.90 17.54 -15.43
CA GLY A 32 12.73 17.90 -16.59
C GLY A 32 12.00 17.82 -17.93
N LYS A 33 10.71 17.45 -17.97
CA LYS A 33 9.97 17.34 -19.23
C LYS A 33 9.67 18.73 -19.83
N ASP A 34 9.86 18.86 -21.15
CA ASP A 34 9.59 20.11 -21.88
C ASP A 34 8.13 20.59 -21.75
N ASN A 35 7.20 19.67 -21.53
CA ASN A 35 5.78 19.94 -21.34
C ASN A 35 5.33 19.94 -19.86
N LEU A 36 6.23 20.25 -18.92
CA LEU A 36 5.94 20.26 -17.48
C LEU A 36 4.69 21.06 -17.11
N GLU A 37 4.50 22.23 -17.74
CA GLU A 37 3.35 23.09 -17.45
C GLU A 37 2.02 22.49 -17.89
N GLU A 38 2.04 21.60 -18.88
CA GLU A 38 0.84 20.83 -19.25
C GLU A 38 0.55 19.68 -18.28
N ILE A 39 1.58 19.16 -17.61
CA ILE A 39 1.50 18.08 -16.62
C ILE A 39 0.99 18.61 -15.28
N ARG A 40 1.38 19.84 -14.92
CA ARG A 40 1.02 20.49 -13.66
C ARG A 40 -0.50 20.54 -13.45
N GLY A 41 -0.95 20.12 -12.27
CA GLY A 41 -2.36 20.06 -11.89
C GLY A 41 -3.13 18.87 -12.50
N SER A 42 -2.49 17.98 -13.24
CA SER A 42 -3.13 16.80 -13.85
C SER A 42 -2.57 15.50 -13.27
N PRO A 43 -3.28 14.84 -12.33
CA PRO A 43 -2.86 13.53 -11.83
C PRO A 43 -2.67 12.51 -12.93
N GLU A 44 -3.54 12.51 -13.95
CA GLU A 44 -3.47 11.59 -15.08
C GLU A 44 -2.17 11.77 -15.89
N LYS A 45 -1.72 13.00 -16.13
CA LYS A 45 -0.47 13.26 -16.84
C LYS A 45 0.78 13.01 -15.99
N VAL A 46 0.71 13.25 -14.68
CA VAL A 46 1.80 12.89 -13.76
C VAL A 46 1.97 11.37 -13.73
N LEU A 47 0.88 10.60 -13.62
CA LEU A 47 0.91 9.14 -13.69
C LEU A 47 1.50 8.66 -15.02
N ALA A 48 1.05 9.22 -16.15
CA ALA A 48 1.59 8.87 -17.47
C ALA A 48 3.11 9.13 -17.59
N ALA A 49 3.62 10.20 -16.97
CA ALA A 49 5.06 10.48 -16.94
C ALA A 49 5.84 9.48 -16.07
N ILE A 50 5.25 9.01 -14.96
CA ILE A 50 5.81 7.93 -14.14
C ILE A 50 5.84 6.62 -14.93
N ASP A 51 4.75 6.27 -15.62
CA ASP A 51 4.70 5.08 -16.47
C ASP A 51 5.74 5.14 -17.60
N GLU A 52 5.91 6.31 -18.23
CA GLU A 52 6.94 6.51 -19.26
C GLU A 52 8.35 6.25 -18.71
N PHE A 53 8.65 6.70 -17.48
CA PHE A 53 9.91 6.38 -16.82
C PHE A 53 10.06 4.88 -16.54
N GLY A 54 9.02 4.26 -15.97
CA GLY A 54 8.94 2.82 -15.68
C GLY A 54 9.20 1.94 -16.91
N ARG A 55 8.72 2.38 -18.07
CA ARG A 55 8.90 1.71 -19.36
C ARG A 55 10.26 1.97 -19.99
N THR A 56 10.72 3.22 -20.00
CA THR A 56 11.83 3.65 -20.87
C THR A 56 13.17 3.87 -20.17
N LYS A 57 13.18 4.00 -18.84
CA LYS A 57 14.38 4.33 -18.06
C LYS A 57 14.76 3.23 -17.08
N LYS A 58 13.91 2.98 -16.09
CA LYS A 58 14.17 2.02 -15.01
C LYS A 58 12.88 1.41 -14.53
N TYR A 59 12.95 0.14 -14.14
CA TYR A 59 11.85 -0.53 -13.46
C TYR A 59 11.45 0.23 -12.18
N LEU A 60 10.15 0.34 -11.95
CA LEU A 60 9.54 0.85 -10.72
C LEU A 60 8.59 -0.23 -10.17
N MET A 61 8.56 -0.37 -8.85
CA MET A 61 7.71 -1.34 -8.16
C MET A 61 6.30 -0.82 -7.83
N ASN A 62 5.87 0.28 -8.45
CA ASN A 62 4.48 0.73 -8.33
C ASN A 62 3.56 -0.19 -9.15
N VAL A 63 2.27 -0.13 -8.86
CA VAL A 63 1.28 -1.08 -9.41
C VAL A 63 0.94 -0.94 -10.88
N GLY A 64 1.37 0.14 -11.52
CA GLY A 64 1.12 0.38 -12.94
C GLY A 64 -0.37 0.52 -13.30
N GLU A 65 -0.66 0.59 -14.59
CA GLU A 65 -1.97 0.98 -15.12
C GLU A 65 -3.06 -0.09 -14.99
N ASP A 66 -2.70 -1.38 -15.09
CA ASP A 66 -3.71 -2.43 -15.13
C ASP A 66 -4.25 -2.74 -13.74
N LYS A 67 -3.36 -2.85 -12.76
CA LYS A 67 -3.73 -3.04 -11.35
C LYS A 67 -4.24 -1.75 -10.69
N GLY A 68 -3.73 -0.59 -11.09
CA GLY A 68 -4.23 0.72 -10.65
C GLY A 68 -5.72 0.98 -10.95
N LYS A 69 -6.38 0.16 -11.76
CA LYS A 69 -7.84 0.24 -11.93
C LYS A 69 -8.63 -0.35 -10.75
N ILE A 70 -7.97 -1.04 -9.81
CA ILE A 70 -8.62 -2.01 -8.91
C ILE A 70 -8.52 -1.67 -7.40
N VAL A 71 -7.55 -0.88 -6.90
CA VAL A 71 -7.44 -0.17 -5.55
C VAL A 71 -5.96 -0.11 -5.05
N GLU A 72 -5.51 0.87 -4.21
CA GLU A 72 -4.13 1.02 -3.65
C GLU A 72 -3.88 1.96 -2.39
N LEU A 73 -2.77 1.75 -1.66
CA LEU A 73 -2.15 2.31 -0.42
C LEU A 73 -0.77 1.63 -0.21
N GLY A 74 0.26 2.29 -0.69
CA GLY A 74 1.65 1.91 -0.54
C GLY A 74 2.45 3.09 -1.05
N GLY A 75 3.30 3.67 -0.21
CA GLY A 75 3.91 4.97 -0.49
C GLY A 75 4.82 4.91 -1.72
N TYR A 76 5.99 4.26 -1.58
CA TYR A 76 7.05 4.23 -2.58
C TYR A 76 7.24 5.60 -3.25
N ILE A 77 7.02 5.72 -4.56
CA ILE A 77 7.09 6.99 -5.31
C ILE A 77 5.74 7.71 -5.42
N GLY A 78 4.67 7.17 -4.84
CA GLY A 78 3.38 7.86 -4.68
C GLY A 78 2.39 7.63 -5.80
N TYR A 79 2.65 6.72 -6.74
CA TYR A 79 1.77 6.42 -7.87
C TYR A 79 0.34 6.10 -7.39
N SER A 80 0.25 5.19 -6.42
CA SER A 80 -0.97 4.87 -5.67
C SER A 80 -1.65 6.11 -5.09
N CYS A 81 -0.88 6.96 -4.42
CA CYS A 81 -1.35 8.15 -3.73
C CYS A 81 -1.98 9.15 -4.70
N LEU A 82 -1.42 9.30 -5.91
CA LEU A 82 -1.99 10.16 -6.94
C LEU A 82 -3.31 9.61 -7.48
N LEU A 83 -3.35 8.31 -7.73
CA LEU A 83 -4.52 7.60 -8.23
C LEU A 83 -5.70 7.69 -7.25
N PHE A 84 -5.48 7.33 -5.97
CA PHE A 84 -6.53 7.41 -4.94
C PHE A 84 -6.80 8.82 -4.49
N GLY A 85 -5.80 9.69 -4.39
CA GLY A 85 -6.00 11.10 -4.11
C GLY A 85 -6.95 11.74 -5.13
N ASN A 86 -6.77 11.44 -6.42
CA ASN A 86 -7.67 11.91 -7.47
C ASN A 86 -9.06 11.26 -7.40
N ALA A 87 -9.15 9.95 -7.14
CA ALA A 87 -10.43 9.25 -6.99
C ALA A 87 -11.23 9.76 -5.77
N VAL A 88 -10.58 9.91 -4.62
CA VAL A 88 -11.12 10.52 -3.40
C VAL A 88 -11.64 11.92 -3.69
N ARG A 89 -10.82 12.76 -4.35
CA ARG A 89 -11.23 14.11 -4.76
C ARG A 89 -12.49 14.10 -5.64
N LYS A 90 -12.51 13.24 -6.67
CA LYS A 90 -13.66 13.08 -7.59
C LYS A 90 -14.92 12.58 -6.88
N ALA A 91 -14.76 11.74 -5.85
CA ALA A 91 -15.85 11.26 -5.00
C ALA A 91 -16.30 12.28 -3.93
N GLY A 92 -15.71 13.48 -3.87
CA GLY A 92 -16.00 14.50 -2.85
C GLY A 92 -15.38 14.23 -1.49
N GLY A 93 -14.49 13.24 -1.39
CA GLY A 93 -13.69 12.97 -0.21
C GLY A 93 -12.63 14.06 0.00
N LYS A 94 -12.21 14.23 1.25
CA LYS A 94 -11.38 15.37 1.66
C LYS A 94 -9.92 15.04 1.94
N ARG A 95 -9.60 13.77 2.23
CA ARG A 95 -8.29 13.38 2.73
C ARG A 95 -7.93 11.97 2.30
N TYR A 96 -6.67 11.79 1.94
CA TYR A 96 -6.00 10.52 1.73
C TYR A 96 -4.66 10.55 2.47
N TYR A 97 -4.45 9.66 3.43
CA TYR A 97 -3.19 9.57 4.17
C TYR A 97 -2.32 8.48 3.55
N SER A 98 -1.09 8.83 3.18
CA SER A 98 -0.06 7.89 2.78
C SER A 98 0.95 7.76 3.91
N LEU A 99 1.14 6.55 4.42
CA LEU A 99 2.13 6.27 5.47
C LEU A 99 3.39 5.76 4.79
N GLU A 100 4.45 6.56 4.83
CA GLU A 100 5.72 6.24 4.18
C GLU A 100 6.83 6.28 5.21
N ARG A 101 7.62 5.21 5.27
CA ARG A 101 8.68 5.09 6.27
C ARG A 101 9.91 5.90 5.86
N ASN A 102 10.31 5.82 4.61
CA ASN A 102 11.51 6.46 4.10
C ASN A 102 11.24 7.96 3.84
N PRO A 103 11.95 8.87 4.51
CA PRO A 103 11.70 10.31 4.36
C PRO A 103 12.01 10.83 2.94
N GLU A 104 12.96 10.24 2.22
CA GLU A 104 13.27 10.60 0.84
C GLU A 104 12.11 10.22 -0.09
N PHE A 105 11.58 9.03 0.10
CA PHE A 105 10.40 8.56 -0.65
C PHE A 105 9.20 9.43 -0.34
N GLY A 106 8.97 9.76 0.94
CA GLY A 106 7.90 10.66 1.31
C GLY A 106 8.03 12.08 0.73
N ALA A 107 9.27 12.57 0.53
CA ALA A 107 9.52 13.83 -0.16
C ALA A 107 9.22 13.73 -1.67
N VAL A 108 9.55 12.61 -2.32
CA VAL A 108 9.18 12.31 -3.71
C VAL A 108 7.66 12.28 -3.86
N ILE A 109 6.96 11.51 -3.01
CA ILE A 109 5.47 11.44 -3.00
C ILE A 109 4.88 12.84 -2.86
N SER A 110 5.36 13.63 -1.89
CA SER A 110 4.84 14.97 -1.63
C SER A 110 5.04 15.90 -2.84
N SER A 111 6.20 15.82 -3.49
CA SER A 111 6.53 16.64 -4.66
C SER A 111 5.71 16.27 -5.90
N LEU A 112 5.42 14.98 -6.09
CA LEU A 112 4.57 14.50 -7.18
C LEU A 112 3.09 14.77 -6.91
N ALA A 113 2.64 14.67 -5.65
CA ALA A 113 1.29 15.06 -5.24
C ALA A 113 1.02 16.55 -5.45
N ASP A 114 2.02 17.40 -5.16
CA ASP A 114 1.94 18.81 -5.44
C ASP A 114 1.89 19.12 -6.94
N LEU A 115 2.76 18.48 -7.72
CA LEU A 115 2.73 18.60 -9.18
C LEU A 115 1.37 18.18 -9.75
N ALA A 116 0.75 17.13 -9.21
CA ALA A 116 -0.56 16.65 -9.61
C ALA A 116 -1.74 17.54 -9.15
N GLY A 117 -1.47 18.58 -8.33
CA GLY A 117 -2.50 19.43 -7.75
C GLY A 117 -3.38 18.70 -6.73
N LEU A 118 -2.79 17.78 -5.96
CA LEU A 118 -3.46 16.96 -4.95
C LEU A 118 -2.99 17.26 -3.52
N SER A 119 -2.16 18.29 -3.31
CA SER A 119 -1.62 18.68 -2.00
C SER A 119 -2.67 18.96 -0.92
N ASP A 120 -3.89 19.33 -1.31
CA ASP A 120 -5.01 19.55 -0.41
C ASP A 120 -5.63 18.24 0.11
N VAL A 121 -5.63 17.18 -0.72
CA VAL A 121 -6.22 15.87 -0.43
C VAL A 121 -5.20 14.88 0.11
N VAL A 122 -4.04 14.75 -0.53
CA VAL A 122 -3.01 13.75 -0.19
C VAL A 122 -2.11 14.30 0.93
N LYS A 123 -1.98 13.54 2.02
CA LYS A 123 -1.15 13.86 3.17
C LYS A 123 -0.17 12.73 3.42
N VAL A 124 1.12 13.00 3.23
CA VAL A 124 2.19 12.05 3.50
C VAL A 124 2.59 12.14 4.96
N ILE A 125 2.65 11.00 5.63
CA ILE A 125 2.99 10.88 7.04
C ILE A 125 4.25 10.02 7.14
N ILE A 126 5.35 10.65 7.57
CA ILE A 126 6.64 9.97 7.70
C ILE A 126 6.68 9.12 8.97
N GLY A 127 7.14 7.88 8.81
CA GLY A 127 7.40 6.94 9.89
C GLY A 127 6.88 5.54 9.57
N SER A 128 7.18 4.56 10.43
CA SER A 128 6.59 3.22 10.30
C SER A 128 5.06 3.30 10.34
N SER A 129 4.40 2.38 9.65
CA SER A 129 2.94 2.35 9.50
C SER A 129 2.25 2.26 10.86
N ASP A 130 2.68 1.36 11.74
CA ASP A 130 2.17 1.19 13.10
C ASP A 130 2.26 2.47 13.96
N ALA A 131 3.44 3.10 14.01
CA ALA A 131 3.66 4.33 14.77
C ALA A 131 2.86 5.50 14.20
N SER A 132 2.71 5.56 12.88
CA SER A 132 1.95 6.60 12.19
C SER A 132 0.44 6.44 12.40
N LEU A 133 -0.09 5.21 12.30
CA LEU A 133 -1.48 4.87 12.62
C LEU A 133 -1.82 5.26 14.06
N LYS A 134 -0.97 4.85 15.01
CA LYS A 134 -1.16 5.19 16.42
C LYS A 134 -1.11 6.70 16.67
N ARG A 135 -0.16 7.42 16.08
CA ARG A 135 -0.05 8.88 16.20
C ARG A 135 -1.29 9.60 15.65
N LEU A 136 -1.78 9.18 14.48
CA LEU A 136 -2.98 9.75 13.85
C LEU A 136 -4.26 9.46 14.65
N HIS A 137 -4.35 8.27 15.26
CA HIS A 137 -5.43 7.92 16.17
C HIS A 137 -5.36 8.75 17.46
N ASP A 138 -4.22 8.75 18.14
CA ASP A 138 -4.05 9.36 19.47
C ASP A 138 -4.26 10.89 19.44
N ASN A 139 -3.94 11.55 18.31
CA ASN A 139 -4.20 12.98 18.13
C ASN A 139 -5.60 13.30 17.56
N GLY A 140 -6.44 12.28 17.35
CA GLY A 140 -7.82 12.42 16.88
C GLY A 140 -7.97 12.78 15.39
N THR A 141 -6.88 12.73 14.62
CA THR A 141 -6.88 13.02 13.17
C THR A 141 -7.53 11.91 12.36
N LEU A 142 -7.31 10.66 12.77
CA LEU A 142 -7.88 9.47 12.15
C LEU A 142 -8.78 8.76 13.17
N LYS A 143 -10.08 8.69 12.85
CA LYS A 143 -11.10 8.09 13.72
C LYS A 143 -11.75 6.86 13.12
N HIS A 144 -11.68 6.73 11.80
CA HIS A 144 -12.26 5.66 11.02
C HIS A 144 -11.52 5.57 9.69
N ILE A 145 -11.47 4.38 9.11
CA ILE A 145 -10.92 4.10 7.79
C ILE A 145 -12.03 3.47 6.94
N ASP A 146 -12.54 4.24 5.97
CA ASP A 146 -13.51 3.73 4.99
C ASP A 146 -12.85 2.73 4.03
N LEU A 147 -11.64 3.06 3.58
CA LEU A 147 -10.83 2.22 2.71
C LEU A 147 -9.39 2.20 3.21
N MET A 148 -8.93 1.01 3.59
CA MET A 148 -7.52 0.71 3.84
C MET A 148 -7.04 -0.08 2.65
N PHE A 149 -5.86 0.25 2.14
CA PHE A 149 -5.17 -0.67 1.28
C PHE A 149 -3.78 -0.97 1.84
N LEU A 150 -3.22 -2.10 1.43
CA LEU A 150 -1.97 -2.64 1.92
C LEU A 150 -1.06 -2.97 0.73
N ASP A 151 -0.04 -2.13 0.51
CA ASP A 151 1.12 -2.34 -0.36
C ASP A 151 2.40 -1.78 0.26
N HIS A 152 2.78 -2.35 1.39
CA HIS A 152 4.03 -2.02 2.06
C HIS A 152 4.77 -3.30 2.43
N TYR A 153 5.56 -3.26 3.50
CA TYR A 153 6.23 -4.41 4.07
C TYR A 153 5.24 -5.56 4.38
N LYS A 154 5.24 -6.61 3.56
CA LYS A 154 4.25 -7.71 3.60
C LYS A 154 4.06 -8.33 5.00
N PRO A 155 5.10 -8.53 5.82
CA PRO A 155 4.93 -9.03 7.19
C PRO A 155 4.06 -8.14 8.09
N ALA A 156 3.99 -6.85 7.82
CA ALA A 156 3.21 -5.90 8.62
C ALA A 156 1.72 -5.86 8.27
N TYR A 157 1.26 -6.46 7.17
CA TYR A 157 -0.15 -6.36 6.75
C TYR A 157 -1.14 -6.83 7.83
N LYS A 158 -0.88 -8.02 8.37
CA LYS A 158 -1.73 -8.60 9.41
C LYS A 158 -1.61 -7.80 10.70
N THR A 159 -0.41 -7.40 11.10
CA THR A 159 -0.20 -6.69 12.37
C THR A 159 -0.77 -5.28 12.34
N ASP A 160 -0.70 -4.60 11.20
CA ASP A 160 -1.26 -3.25 11.05
C ASP A 160 -2.78 -3.28 10.93
N LEU A 161 -3.33 -4.29 10.24
CA LEU A 161 -4.78 -4.51 10.27
C LEU A 161 -5.25 -4.72 11.72
N LYS A 162 -4.61 -5.63 12.46
CA LYS A 162 -4.94 -5.88 13.88
C LYS A 162 -4.84 -4.60 14.71
N LEU A 163 -3.79 -3.79 14.52
CA LEU A 163 -3.67 -2.51 15.20
C LEU A 163 -4.86 -1.58 14.87
N CYS A 164 -5.24 -1.47 13.59
CA CYS A 164 -6.41 -0.67 13.20
C CYS A 164 -7.72 -1.19 13.79
N GLU A 165 -7.90 -2.51 13.89
CA GLU A 165 -9.06 -3.12 14.55
C GLU A 165 -9.11 -2.79 16.05
N GLU A 166 -7.97 -2.91 16.75
CA GLU A 166 -7.85 -2.65 18.18
C GLU A 166 -8.08 -1.16 18.51
N LEU A 167 -7.58 -0.27 17.64
CA LEU A 167 -7.81 1.17 17.68
C LEU A 167 -9.21 1.58 17.19
N LYS A 168 -10.08 0.63 16.83
CA LYS A 168 -11.44 0.86 16.30
C LYS A 168 -11.48 1.75 15.05
N LEU A 169 -10.39 1.76 14.29
CA LEU A 169 -10.30 2.44 12.99
C LEU A 169 -11.02 1.65 11.91
N ILE A 170 -11.11 0.33 12.06
CA ILE A 170 -11.91 -0.56 11.22
C ILE A 170 -13.25 -0.84 11.89
N SER A 171 -14.34 -0.76 11.12
CA SER A 171 -15.68 -1.13 11.57
C SER A 171 -16.51 -1.68 10.40
N PRO A 172 -17.70 -2.26 10.63
CA PRO A 172 -18.57 -2.69 9.54
C PRO A 172 -18.77 -1.58 8.51
N GLY A 173 -18.53 -1.89 7.23
CA GLY A 173 -18.49 -0.93 6.14
C GLY A 173 -17.07 -0.66 5.60
N SER A 174 -16.04 -0.73 6.45
CA SER A 174 -14.64 -0.59 6.03
C SER A 174 -14.27 -1.61 4.96
N VAL A 175 -13.52 -1.17 3.96
CA VAL A 175 -13.00 -2.00 2.88
C VAL A 175 -11.48 -2.07 2.98
N LEU A 176 -10.95 -3.28 3.00
CA LEU A 176 -9.54 -3.55 2.89
C LEU A 176 -9.25 -4.01 1.46
N ALA A 177 -8.15 -3.55 0.89
CA ALA A 177 -7.65 -4.07 -0.37
C ALA A 177 -6.15 -4.32 -0.24
N ALA A 178 -5.68 -5.54 -0.48
CA ALA A 178 -4.29 -5.91 -0.23
C ALA A 178 -3.63 -6.43 -1.51
N ASP A 179 -2.48 -5.85 -1.85
CA ASP A 179 -1.77 -6.19 -3.08
C ASP A 179 -0.58 -7.14 -2.89
N ASN A 180 -0.22 -7.79 -3.99
CA ASN A 180 0.78 -8.83 -4.12
C ASN A 180 0.48 -10.03 -3.23
N VAL A 181 -0.80 -10.37 -3.11
CA VAL A 181 -1.25 -11.50 -2.28
C VAL A 181 -1.03 -12.86 -2.97
N ILE A 182 -0.73 -12.87 -4.28
CA ILE A 182 -0.32 -14.09 -5.01
C ILE A 182 1.20 -14.15 -5.14
N SER A 183 1.86 -13.08 -5.60
CA SER A 183 3.32 -13.01 -5.73
C SER A 183 3.84 -11.64 -5.26
N PRO A 184 4.67 -11.55 -4.21
CA PRO A 184 5.38 -12.65 -3.53
C PRO A 184 4.51 -13.42 -2.52
N GLY A 185 3.26 -13.00 -2.31
CA GLY A 185 2.28 -13.68 -1.47
C GLY A 185 2.22 -13.13 -0.03
N ASN A 186 1.01 -13.18 0.55
CA ASN A 186 0.80 -12.80 1.95
C ASN A 186 -0.14 -13.78 2.68
N PRO A 187 0.32 -15.01 2.98
CA PRO A 187 -0.53 -16.06 3.51
C PRO A 187 -1.11 -15.72 4.89
N SER A 188 -0.35 -15.06 5.79
CA SER A 188 -0.88 -14.67 7.10
C SER A 188 -2.02 -13.67 7.00
N TYR A 189 -1.91 -12.68 6.12
CA TYR A 189 -2.99 -11.72 5.90
C TYR A 189 -4.22 -12.44 5.35
N LEU A 190 -4.07 -13.24 4.29
CA LEU A 190 -5.16 -13.98 3.66
C LEU A 190 -5.88 -14.92 4.63
N GLU A 191 -5.13 -15.69 5.43
CA GLU A 191 -5.68 -16.55 6.47
C GLU A 191 -6.47 -15.76 7.50
N TYR A 192 -5.98 -14.58 7.88
CA TYR A 192 -6.63 -13.76 8.89
C TYR A 192 -7.95 -13.16 8.41
N VAL A 193 -7.99 -12.57 7.21
CA VAL A 193 -9.22 -11.95 6.66
C VAL A 193 -10.25 -12.98 6.19
N ARG A 194 -9.86 -14.24 5.99
CA ARG A 194 -10.78 -15.33 5.63
C ARG A 194 -11.23 -16.18 6.82
N ALA A 195 -10.62 -16.00 7.99
CA ALA A 195 -10.96 -16.76 9.20
C ALA A 195 -12.26 -16.29 9.85
N SER A 196 -12.98 -17.23 10.46
CA SER A 196 -14.14 -16.93 11.29
C SER A 196 -13.73 -16.26 12.61
N PRO A 197 -14.64 -15.54 13.27
CA PRO A 197 -14.37 -14.98 14.59
C PRO A 197 -13.94 -16.03 15.62
N GLN A 198 -14.53 -17.22 15.58
CA GLN A 198 -14.13 -18.33 16.44
C GLN A 198 -12.65 -18.71 16.24
N GLN A 199 -12.21 -18.88 15.00
CA GLN A 199 -10.81 -19.22 14.69
C GLN A 199 -9.85 -18.13 15.19
N LYS A 200 -10.19 -16.85 14.99
CA LYS A 200 -9.38 -15.72 15.48
C LYS A 200 -9.29 -15.69 17.01
N LYS A 201 -10.39 -15.99 17.71
CA LYS A 201 -10.44 -16.10 19.18
C LYS A 201 -9.54 -17.24 19.67
N GLU A 202 -9.59 -18.41 19.03
CA GLU A 202 -8.73 -19.57 19.35
C GLU A 202 -7.24 -19.25 19.15
N TRP A 203 -6.86 -18.60 18.04
CA TRP A 203 -5.48 -18.18 17.80
C TRP A 203 -4.96 -17.21 18.85
N THR A 204 -5.80 -16.26 19.28
CA THR A 204 -5.44 -15.26 20.29
C THR A 204 -5.19 -15.92 21.66
N GLN A 205 -5.99 -16.93 22.00
CA GLN A 205 -5.82 -17.71 23.24
C GLN A 205 -4.57 -18.59 23.19
N GLN A 206 -4.31 -19.27 22.07
CA GLN A 206 -3.13 -20.14 21.89
C GLN A 206 -1.81 -19.36 21.91
N ALA A 207 -1.82 -18.13 21.41
CA ALA A 207 -0.64 -17.28 21.40
C ALA A 207 -0.34 -16.61 22.77
N ASN A 208 -1.04 -16.98 23.85
CA ASN A 208 -0.97 -16.31 25.16
C ASN A 208 -1.12 -14.78 25.07
N GLY A 209 -1.91 -14.29 24.11
CA GLY A 209 -2.07 -12.85 23.89
C GLY A 209 -0.83 -12.13 23.35
N GLN A 210 0.13 -12.84 22.74
CA GLN A 210 1.26 -12.24 22.05
C GLN A 210 1.13 -12.40 20.52
N GLY A 211 1.10 -11.28 19.79
CA GLY A 211 1.20 -11.32 18.33
C GLY A 211 2.62 -11.69 17.90
N ALA A 212 2.84 -12.93 17.45
CA ALA A 212 4.12 -13.34 16.89
C ALA A 212 4.21 -12.99 15.38
N PRO A 213 5.39 -12.59 14.87
CA PRO A 213 5.63 -12.46 13.43
C PRO A 213 5.37 -13.78 12.70
N ASP A 214 4.83 -13.72 11.49
CA ASP A 214 4.66 -14.91 10.67
C ASP A 214 6.01 -15.39 10.12
N VAL A 215 6.47 -16.54 10.60
CA VAL A 215 7.74 -17.18 10.24
C VAL A 215 7.84 -17.60 8.76
N ARG A 216 6.73 -17.55 8.01
CA ARG A 216 6.69 -17.91 6.58
C ARG A 216 7.19 -16.81 5.66
N PHE A 217 7.30 -15.58 6.14
CA PHE A 217 8.02 -14.55 5.39
C PHE A 217 9.51 -14.87 5.47
N GLN A 218 10.01 -15.55 4.43
CA GLN A 218 11.38 -16.02 4.32
C GLN A 218 12.39 -14.94 4.70
N ASP A 219 13.53 -15.38 5.24
CA ASP A 219 14.68 -14.54 5.62
C ASP A 219 15.05 -13.49 4.56
N LYS A 220 14.82 -13.75 3.26
CA LYS A 220 15.17 -12.83 2.18
C LYS A 220 14.43 -11.50 2.22
N THR A 221 13.10 -11.49 2.39
CA THR A 221 12.32 -10.23 2.46
C THR A 221 12.69 -9.47 3.71
N VAL A 222 12.83 -10.15 4.85
CA VAL A 222 13.25 -9.53 6.12
C VAL A 222 14.67 -8.97 6.01
N GLN A 223 15.61 -9.72 5.44
CA GLN A 223 17.01 -9.30 5.25
C GLN A 223 17.15 -8.15 4.26
N GLN A 224 16.35 -8.11 3.20
CA GLN A 224 16.41 -7.03 2.21
C GLN A 224 16.09 -5.65 2.83
N TYR A 225 15.10 -5.60 3.72
CA TYR A 225 14.77 -4.37 4.46
C TYR A 225 15.77 -4.14 5.61
N ALA A 226 16.14 -5.18 6.37
CA ALA A 226 17.12 -5.04 7.47
C ALA A 226 18.48 -4.49 6.99
N ASN A 227 18.94 -4.91 5.80
CA ASN A 227 20.18 -4.42 5.19
C ASN A 227 20.16 -2.93 4.86
N ARG A 228 18.98 -2.29 4.83
CA ARG A 228 18.78 -0.86 4.60
C ARG A 228 18.61 -0.08 5.92
N GLY A 229 18.96 -0.69 7.05
CA GLY A 229 18.89 -0.06 8.38
C GLY A 229 17.47 0.03 8.94
N GLU A 230 16.52 -0.67 8.34
CA GLU A 230 15.13 -0.65 8.75
C GLU A 230 14.87 -1.61 9.91
N SER A 231 14.27 -1.10 11.00
CA SER A 231 13.70 -1.94 12.05
C SER A 231 12.60 -2.83 11.47
N THR A 232 12.72 -4.13 11.67
CA THR A 232 11.74 -5.16 11.28
C THR A 232 10.82 -5.55 12.43
N ALA A 233 10.91 -4.85 13.56
CA ALA A 233 10.03 -5.08 14.71
C ALA A 233 8.58 -4.74 14.33
N LEU A 234 7.70 -5.73 14.47
CA LEU A 234 6.27 -5.59 14.24
C LEU A 234 5.54 -5.31 15.55
N ASN A 235 4.40 -4.62 15.45
CA ASN A 235 3.53 -4.43 16.60
C ASN A 235 2.89 -5.76 17.04
N ALA A 236 2.54 -5.87 18.32
CA ALA A 236 1.99 -7.09 18.92
C ALA A 236 0.45 -7.03 19.10
N SER A 237 -0.24 -6.16 18.36
CA SER A 237 -1.69 -5.96 18.50
C SER A 237 -2.45 -7.28 18.39
N LEU A 238 -3.48 -7.44 19.21
CA LEU A 238 -4.36 -8.61 19.21
C LEU A 238 -5.49 -8.52 18.20
N GLY A 239 -5.72 -7.32 17.65
CA GLY A 239 -6.85 -7.08 16.77
C GLY A 239 -8.18 -7.16 17.52
N THR A 240 -9.25 -7.25 16.75
CA THR A 240 -10.59 -7.46 17.29
C THR A 240 -11.12 -8.78 16.72
N PRO A 241 -10.89 -9.93 17.41
CA PRO A 241 -11.24 -11.24 16.90
C PRO A 241 -12.72 -11.44 16.56
N GLY A 242 -13.62 -10.59 17.07
CA GLY A 242 -15.04 -10.58 16.72
C GLY A 242 -15.34 -10.12 15.30
N LEU A 243 -14.45 -9.37 14.64
CA LEU A 243 -14.74 -8.79 13.33
C LEU A 243 -14.81 -9.85 12.23
N VAL A 244 -15.85 -9.75 11.41
CA VAL A 244 -16.13 -10.60 10.25
C VAL A 244 -15.78 -9.85 8.97
N TYR A 245 -15.11 -10.54 8.05
CA TYR A 245 -14.80 -10.03 6.72
C TYR A 245 -15.40 -10.92 5.63
N ASP A 246 -16.02 -10.31 4.63
CA ASP A 246 -16.33 -10.96 3.35
C ASP A 246 -15.19 -10.65 2.37
N SER A 247 -14.48 -11.68 1.92
CA SER A 247 -13.23 -11.55 1.19
C SER A 247 -13.31 -12.19 -0.21
N LYS A 248 -12.77 -11.49 -1.21
CA LYS A 248 -12.72 -11.92 -2.60
C LYS A 248 -11.37 -11.57 -3.22
N LEU A 249 -10.75 -12.56 -3.85
CA LEU A 249 -9.57 -12.38 -4.68
C LEU A 249 -9.96 -11.84 -6.07
N VAL A 250 -9.33 -10.76 -6.49
CA VAL A 250 -9.46 -10.17 -7.83
C VAL A 250 -8.13 -10.36 -8.56
N HIS A 251 -8.12 -11.20 -9.60
CA HIS A 251 -6.94 -11.45 -10.40
C HIS A 251 -6.57 -10.25 -11.29
N SER A 252 -5.27 -9.96 -11.38
CA SER A 252 -4.69 -8.88 -12.19
C SER A 252 -3.26 -9.25 -12.63
N PHE A 253 -2.46 -8.25 -12.99
CA PHE A 253 -1.06 -8.38 -13.39
C PHE A 253 -0.17 -7.37 -12.68
N GLU A 254 1.08 -7.75 -12.46
CA GLU A 254 2.18 -6.81 -12.20
C GLU A 254 2.45 -5.92 -13.42
N PRO A 255 3.13 -4.75 -13.27
CA PRO A 255 3.55 -3.92 -14.40
C PRO A 255 4.47 -4.63 -15.41
N THR A 256 5.13 -5.71 -15.00
CA THR A 256 5.94 -6.59 -15.85
C THR A 256 5.10 -7.57 -16.69
N GLY A 257 3.82 -7.73 -16.35
CA GLY A 257 2.89 -8.67 -16.98
C GLY A 257 2.77 -10.03 -16.26
N ASP A 258 3.44 -10.21 -15.13
CA ASP A 258 3.32 -11.43 -14.33
C ASP A 258 1.94 -11.51 -13.65
N PRO A 259 1.25 -12.68 -13.63
CA PRO A 259 -0.04 -12.82 -12.97
C PRO A 259 0.04 -12.57 -11.47
N ASP A 260 -0.87 -11.75 -10.95
CA ASP A 260 -1.00 -11.46 -9.53
C ASP A 260 -2.48 -11.18 -9.16
N GLY A 261 -2.76 -10.56 -8.03
CA GLY A 261 -4.12 -10.20 -7.64
C GLY A 261 -4.19 -9.38 -6.36
N ILE A 262 -5.35 -8.77 -6.16
CA ILE A 262 -5.69 -7.99 -4.97
C ILE A 262 -6.74 -8.76 -4.18
N GLU A 263 -6.52 -8.94 -2.87
CA GLU A 263 -7.57 -9.42 -1.96
C GLU A 263 -8.41 -8.24 -1.50
N ILE A 264 -9.70 -8.23 -1.85
CA ILE A 264 -10.68 -7.25 -1.36
C ILE A 264 -11.44 -7.87 -0.20
N SER A 265 -11.35 -7.29 0.99
CA SER A 265 -12.02 -7.75 2.20
C SER A 265 -12.90 -6.64 2.79
N ARG A 266 -14.21 -6.85 2.83
CA ARG A 266 -15.15 -5.90 3.45
C ARG A 266 -15.46 -6.34 4.87
N CYS A 267 -15.30 -5.46 5.86
CA CYS A 267 -15.80 -5.72 7.21
C CYS A 267 -17.34 -5.68 7.18
N THR A 268 -17.98 -6.79 7.56
CA THR A 268 -19.45 -6.95 7.45
C THR A 268 -20.17 -6.95 8.79
N GLY A 269 -19.46 -7.18 9.90
CA GLY A 269 -20.04 -7.28 11.23
C GLY A 269 -19.03 -7.60 12.32
N GLU A 270 -19.53 -7.74 13.55
CA GLU A 270 -18.76 -8.16 14.73
C GLU A 270 -19.60 -9.16 15.55
N GLU A 271 -18.98 -10.29 15.95
CA GLU A 271 -19.56 -11.39 16.74
C GLU A 271 -18.99 -11.52 18.17
#